data_AF-J4IAJ2-F1
#
_entry.id   AF-J4IAJ2-F1
#
_cell.length_a   1.000
_cell.length_b   1.000
_cell.length_c   1.000
_cell.angle_alpha   90.00
_cell.angle_beta   90.00
_cell.angle_gamma   90.00
#
_symmetry.space_group_name_H-M   'P 1'
#
loop_
_entity.id
_entity.type
_entity.pdbx_description
1 polymer ?
#
loop_
_entity_poly.entity_id
_entity_poly.type
_entity_poly.pdbx_seq_one_letter_code
_entity_poly.pdbx_strand_id
1 'polypeptide(L)'
;MQAALFTRSPIARRVVTHSVRCLASRATPPKPPLQNTPPSPNSQQSSSPSSLPSLDFAPSVEDEQQQQERTGARSSKNSLSSIERRRRVLIRAALGVLLLGAGVETWLMGREWEDHELREKKMKIEDAPSTRWGRTKSRFGGIFGFFTEPLWPELLPSPHPSMPQKPYTLLVSIDDLLVTSIWDRQHGWRTAKRPGVDYFLAYISQFFEVVIFTTQYNYTGGPIAEKLDPYQFFIPYRLFRDACRSVNGQPVKDLTYLNRDLSKVIVLDTHPEHVAPQPENAIILPKWTGDPRDKGLVAMIPFLESIGIFKPPDVRPILEAYHGKDIPLEYAKKEAEMKRKHIEDWEKNRKGFSAGSFTLSSLFGGSSQANASPIPLTYLEQKRHEAQLQYKEDQAFLLANKDNFERLIKEDQEAMAKELAGGTFWNAIETMVLGAPPKKDMTPSSQSSKDAPSTSVPAAGA
;
A
#
# COMPACT_ATOMS: atom_id res chain seq x y z
N MET A 1 -30.37 -23.89 10.83
CA MET A 1 -30.75 -24.95 9.86
C MET A 1 -30.60 -24.40 8.45
N GLN A 2 -30.21 -25.30 7.53
CA GLN A 2 -30.03 -25.14 6.08
C GLN A 2 -28.71 -24.52 5.61
N ALA A 3 -27.74 -25.43 5.45
CA ALA A 3 -26.58 -25.32 4.59
C ALA A 3 -27.01 -25.54 3.12
N ALA A 4 -26.48 -24.73 2.20
CA ALA A 4 -26.59 -24.97 0.76
C ALA A 4 -25.33 -25.73 0.29
N LEU A 5 -25.51 -27.03 0.05
CA LEU A 5 -24.55 -27.97 -0.51
C LEU A 5 -24.44 -27.75 -2.03
N PHE A 6 -23.22 -27.55 -2.54
CA PHE A 6 -22.92 -27.80 -3.95
C PHE A 6 -22.02 -29.03 -4.07
N THR A 7 -22.63 -30.11 -4.54
CA THR A 7 -21.99 -31.36 -4.94
C THR A 7 -21.59 -31.28 -6.41
N ARG A 8 -20.34 -31.62 -6.75
CA ARG A 8 -19.99 -32.15 -8.08
C ARG A 8 -18.96 -33.28 -7.98
N SER A 9 -19.31 -34.39 -8.61
CA SER A 9 -18.61 -35.67 -8.69
C SER A 9 -17.45 -35.63 -9.72
N PRO A 10 -16.41 -36.49 -9.61
CA PRO A 10 -15.18 -36.37 -10.39
C PRO A 10 -15.22 -37.16 -11.71
N ILE A 11 -14.49 -36.65 -12.71
CA ILE A 11 -14.14 -37.41 -13.93
C ILE A 11 -12.69 -37.88 -13.78
N ALA A 12 -12.51 -39.20 -13.74
CA ALA A 12 -11.21 -39.85 -13.70
C ALA A 12 -10.52 -39.79 -15.07
N ARG A 13 -9.21 -39.47 -15.12
CA ARG A 13 -8.32 -39.91 -16.20
C ARG A 13 -6.88 -40.15 -15.71
N ARG A 14 -6.28 -41.14 -16.39
CA ARG A 14 -5.13 -41.96 -16.03
C ARG A 14 -3.79 -41.24 -15.95
N VAL A 15 -2.98 -41.79 -15.04
CA VAL A 15 -1.54 -41.61 -14.83
C VAL A 15 -0.73 -42.05 -16.04
N VAL A 16 0.32 -41.29 -16.37
CA VAL A 16 1.58 -41.82 -16.94
C VAL A 16 2.75 -41.14 -16.22
N THR A 17 3.59 -41.95 -15.61
CA THR A 17 4.82 -41.57 -14.90
C THR A 17 6.00 -41.52 -15.87
N HIS A 18 6.93 -40.58 -15.68
CA HIS A 18 8.33 -40.79 -16.08
C HIS A 18 9.31 -40.21 -15.06
N SER A 19 10.27 -41.08 -14.72
CA SER A 19 11.34 -40.93 -13.73
C SER A 19 12.50 -40.09 -14.28
N VAL A 20 13.09 -39.25 -13.42
CA VAL A 20 14.35 -38.54 -13.70
C VAL A 20 15.41 -38.99 -12.70
N ARG A 21 16.49 -39.58 -13.21
CA ARG A 21 17.68 -39.97 -12.44
C ARG A 21 18.58 -38.76 -12.18
N CYS A 22 18.89 -38.53 -10.91
CA CYS A 22 20.00 -37.70 -10.44
C CYS A 22 21.34 -38.46 -10.56
N LEU A 23 22.43 -37.72 -10.82
CA LEU A 23 23.78 -38.19 -10.49
C LEU A 23 24.55 -37.08 -9.77
N ALA A 24 25.05 -37.46 -8.59
CA ALA A 24 25.79 -36.65 -7.64
C ALA A 24 27.29 -36.56 -8.00
N SER A 25 27.93 -35.46 -7.59
CA SER A 25 29.36 -35.19 -7.70
C SER A 25 30.13 -35.77 -6.49
N ARG A 26 31.38 -36.19 -6.73
CA ARG A 26 32.32 -36.54 -5.65
C ARG A 26 33.72 -35.97 -5.96
N ALA A 27 34.34 -35.43 -4.91
CA ALA A 27 35.59 -34.68 -4.88
C ALA A 27 36.88 -35.53 -4.93
N THR A 28 38.00 -34.88 -5.29
CA THR A 28 39.37 -35.45 -5.42
C THR A 28 40.34 -34.96 -4.32
N PRO A 29 41.38 -35.74 -3.96
CA PRO A 29 42.43 -35.37 -2.99
C PRO A 29 43.79 -34.97 -3.65
N PRO A 30 44.81 -34.53 -2.86
CA PRO A 30 45.90 -33.66 -3.34
C PRO A 30 47.26 -34.35 -3.65
N LYS A 31 48.21 -33.52 -4.11
CA LYS A 31 49.47 -33.80 -4.86
C LYS A 31 50.74 -33.80 -3.97
N PRO A 32 51.83 -34.48 -4.38
CA PRO A 32 53.21 -34.16 -3.92
C PRO A 32 54.22 -33.83 -5.07
N PRO A 33 55.47 -33.37 -4.77
CA PRO A 33 56.24 -32.48 -5.66
C PRO A 33 57.63 -32.96 -6.18
N LEU A 34 58.08 -32.28 -7.26
CA LEU A 34 59.43 -31.85 -7.73
C LEU A 34 60.64 -32.83 -7.86
N GLN A 35 61.26 -32.88 -9.06
CA GLN A 35 62.70 -32.54 -9.30
C GLN A 35 63.20 -32.64 -10.78
N ASN A 36 63.90 -31.57 -11.21
CA ASN A 36 65.17 -31.44 -11.97
C ASN A 36 65.37 -31.75 -13.49
N THR A 37 65.65 -30.64 -14.23
CA THR A 37 66.72 -30.34 -15.25
C THR A 37 66.69 -30.83 -16.74
N PRO A 38 67.32 -30.08 -17.69
CA PRO A 38 67.11 -30.07 -19.17
C PRO A 38 68.31 -30.70 -19.97
N PRO A 39 68.54 -30.59 -21.33
CA PRO A 39 67.89 -29.79 -22.39
C PRO A 39 67.72 -30.42 -23.83
N SER A 40 66.95 -29.72 -24.69
CA SER A 40 66.99 -29.59 -26.18
C SER A 40 66.76 -30.83 -27.09
N PRO A 41 66.67 -30.67 -28.44
CA PRO A 41 65.51 -30.18 -29.18
C PRO A 41 65.09 -31.14 -30.33
N ASN A 42 63.80 -31.28 -30.64
CA ASN A 42 63.27 -31.32 -32.01
C ASN A 42 61.82 -31.80 -32.07
N SER A 43 61.06 -31.09 -32.90
CA SER A 43 59.95 -31.55 -33.74
C SER A 43 59.08 -32.72 -33.24
N GLN A 44 57.81 -32.44 -32.93
CA GLN A 44 56.70 -32.84 -33.80
C GLN A 44 55.36 -32.36 -33.22
N GLN A 45 54.48 -32.02 -34.15
CA GLN A 45 53.11 -31.56 -33.96
C GLN A 45 52.30 -32.50 -33.04
N SER A 46 51.50 -31.95 -32.14
CA SER A 46 50.13 -32.44 -31.94
C SER A 46 49.28 -31.42 -31.18
N SER A 47 48.08 -31.29 -31.69
CA SER A 47 46.94 -30.49 -31.27
C SER A 47 46.42 -30.81 -29.86
N SER A 48 46.18 -29.78 -29.04
CA SER A 48 44.88 -29.58 -28.36
C SER A 48 44.75 -28.15 -27.82
N PRO A 49 43.51 -27.63 -27.69
CA PRO A 49 43.22 -26.21 -27.67
C PRO A 49 43.06 -25.70 -26.23
N SER A 50 43.79 -24.64 -25.89
CA SER A 50 43.42 -23.81 -24.76
C SER A 50 43.90 -22.40 -25.00
N SER A 51 43.00 -21.56 -25.48
CA SER A 51 43.12 -20.12 -25.33
C SER A 51 41.72 -19.55 -25.43
N LEU A 52 41.16 -19.14 -24.29
CA LEU A 52 40.13 -18.11 -24.30
C LEU A 52 40.69 -16.93 -25.10
N PRO A 53 39.92 -16.33 -26.02
CA PRO A 53 40.41 -15.19 -26.79
C PRO A 53 40.71 -14.03 -25.83
N SER A 54 41.93 -13.48 -25.91
CA SER A 54 42.29 -12.28 -25.17
C SER A 54 41.47 -11.11 -25.70
N LEU A 55 40.85 -10.35 -24.80
CA LEU A 55 40.09 -9.13 -25.11
C LEU A 55 41.00 -7.92 -25.40
N ASP A 56 42.32 -8.11 -25.38
CA ASP A 56 43.28 -7.06 -25.70
C ASP A 56 43.37 -6.90 -27.22
N PHE A 57 42.63 -5.91 -27.72
CA PHE A 57 42.71 -5.44 -29.10
C PHE A 57 43.90 -4.48 -29.24
N ALA A 58 45.07 -5.01 -29.58
CA ALA A 58 46.18 -4.21 -30.06
C ALA A 58 46.17 -4.25 -31.60
N PRO A 59 46.07 -3.12 -32.31
CA PRO A 59 46.13 -3.14 -33.77
C PRO A 59 47.49 -3.70 -34.20
N SER A 60 47.46 -4.80 -34.96
CA SER A 60 48.63 -5.40 -35.60
C SER A 60 49.24 -4.41 -36.58
N VAL A 61 50.54 -4.13 -36.42
CA VAL A 61 51.32 -3.28 -37.35
C VAL A 61 51.37 -3.87 -38.77
N GLU A 62 50.98 -5.13 -38.92
CA GLU A 62 50.86 -5.82 -40.22
C GLU A 62 49.61 -5.39 -41.03
N ASP A 63 48.59 -4.81 -40.39
CA ASP A 63 47.44 -4.20 -41.06
C ASP A 63 47.78 -2.82 -41.66
N GLU A 64 48.96 -2.25 -41.36
CA GLU A 64 49.45 -1.04 -42.01
C GLU A 64 50.09 -1.32 -43.38
N GLN A 65 50.37 -2.58 -43.74
CA GLN A 65 51.11 -2.92 -44.96
C GLN A 65 50.26 -3.61 -46.06
N GLN A 66 48.99 -3.93 -45.81
CA GLN A 66 48.07 -4.32 -46.87
C GLN A 66 47.43 -3.08 -47.54
N GLN A 67 48.14 -2.57 -48.55
CA GLN A 67 47.62 -1.74 -49.65
C GLN A 67 46.80 -0.50 -49.26
N GLN A 68 47.48 0.53 -48.75
CA GLN A 68 47.24 1.87 -49.29
C GLN A 68 48.01 2.01 -50.61
N GLU A 69 47.43 1.49 -51.70
CA GLU A 69 47.70 2.09 -53.01
C GLU A 69 47.16 3.53 -52.97
N ARG A 70 48.05 4.47 -52.63
CA ARG A 70 47.81 5.91 -52.73
C ARG A 70 47.62 6.26 -54.20
N THR A 71 46.36 6.30 -54.64
CA THR A 71 46.00 7.18 -55.75
C THR A 71 46.33 8.60 -55.32
N GLY A 72 47.13 9.32 -56.10
CA GLY A 72 47.60 10.69 -55.83
C GLY A 72 46.50 11.76 -55.85
N ALA A 73 45.30 11.45 -55.39
CA ALA A 73 44.22 12.40 -55.24
C ALA A 73 44.34 13.10 -53.88
N ARG A 74 44.69 14.39 -53.90
CA ARG A 74 44.55 15.28 -52.75
C ARG A 74 43.07 15.27 -52.32
N SER A 75 42.74 14.48 -51.29
CA SER A 75 41.42 14.55 -50.65
C SER A 75 41.29 15.94 -50.05
N SER A 76 40.48 16.79 -50.71
CA SER A 76 40.15 18.11 -50.19
C SER A 76 39.62 17.93 -48.77
N LYS A 77 40.05 18.75 -47.81
CA LYS A 77 39.68 18.64 -46.39
C LYS A 77 38.16 18.64 -46.08
N ASN A 78 37.31 18.70 -47.11
CA ASN A 78 35.85 18.71 -47.05
C ASN A 78 35.14 17.73 -48.03
N SER A 79 35.84 16.81 -48.72
CA SER A 79 35.18 15.83 -49.59
C SER A 79 34.66 14.65 -48.78
N LEU A 80 33.47 14.82 -48.20
CA LEU A 80 32.74 13.73 -47.55
C LEU A 80 32.50 12.59 -48.54
N SER A 81 32.71 11.37 -48.06
CA SER A 81 32.45 10.14 -48.82
C SER A 81 30.99 10.10 -49.29
N SER A 82 30.72 9.46 -50.43
CA SER A 82 29.36 9.30 -50.96
C SER A 82 28.41 8.66 -49.93
N ILE A 83 28.94 7.77 -49.09
CA ILE A 83 28.24 7.13 -47.98
C ILE A 83 27.84 8.16 -46.90
N GLU A 84 28.74 9.08 -46.55
CA GLU A 84 28.48 10.15 -45.57
C GLU A 84 27.49 11.20 -46.07
N ARG A 85 27.53 11.53 -47.38
CA ARG A 85 26.52 12.40 -47.98
C ARG A 85 25.15 11.75 -47.93
N ARG A 86 25.05 10.46 -48.27
CA ARG A 86 23.80 9.69 -48.18
C ARG A 86 23.30 9.62 -46.73
N ARG A 87 24.17 9.33 -45.77
CA ARG A 87 23.85 9.33 -44.33
C ARG A 87 23.35 10.70 -43.86
N ARG A 88 23.99 11.79 -44.27
CA ARG A 88 23.56 13.16 -43.93
C ARG A 88 22.19 13.50 -44.50
N VAL A 89 21.92 13.13 -45.75
CA VAL A 89 20.61 13.33 -46.38
C VAL A 89 19.55 12.50 -45.65
N LEU A 90 19.84 11.24 -45.33
CA LEU A 90 18.95 10.37 -44.57
C LEU A 90 18.69 10.91 -43.15
N ILE A 91 19.72 11.38 -42.43
CA ILE A 91 19.57 11.99 -41.10
C ILE A 91 18.69 13.25 -41.18
N ARG A 92 18.89 14.10 -42.19
CA ARG A 92 18.07 15.31 -42.39
C ARG A 92 16.63 14.97 -42.74
N ALA A 93 16.42 13.97 -43.59
CA ALA A 93 15.08 13.48 -43.92
C ALA A 93 14.40 12.89 -42.68
N ALA A 94 15.11 12.06 -41.91
CA ALA A 94 14.60 11.49 -40.66
C ALA A 94 14.26 12.58 -39.63
N LEU A 95 15.12 13.59 -39.47
CA LEU A 95 14.85 14.75 -38.62
C LEU A 95 13.63 15.53 -39.12
N GLY A 96 13.49 15.74 -40.43
CA GLY A 96 12.33 16.40 -41.03
C GLY A 96 11.03 15.64 -40.74
N VAL A 97 11.02 14.32 -40.90
CA VAL A 97 9.87 13.47 -40.55
C VAL A 97 9.56 13.54 -39.04
N LEU A 98 10.58 13.49 -38.18
CA LEU A 98 10.41 13.59 -36.73
C LEU A 98 9.81 14.95 -36.31
N LEU A 99 10.28 16.05 -36.90
CA LEU A 99 9.75 17.39 -36.63
C LEU A 99 8.31 17.56 -37.14
N LEU A 100 7.98 17.01 -38.31
CA LEU A 100 6.61 16.98 -38.81
C LEU A 100 5.70 16.16 -37.89
N GLY A 101 6.15 14.98 -37.46
CA GLY A 101 5.44 14.15 -36.48
C GLY A 101 5.18 14.89 -35.17
N ALA A 102 6.21 15.51 -34.59
CA ALA A 102 6.08 16.31 -33.36
C ALA A 102 5.13 17.52 -33.55
N GLY A 103 5.14 18.15 -34.73
CA GLY A 103 4.22 19.24 -35.08
C GLY A 103 2.75 18.77 -35.15
N VAL A 104 2.51 17.60 -35.74
CA VAL A 104 1.17 16.99 -35.79
C VAL A 104 0.71 16.56 -34.39
N GLU A 105 1.60 15.96 -33.61
CA GLU A 105 1.30 15.52 -32.25
C GLU A 105 0.95 16.69 -31.32
N THR A 106 1.75 17.76 -31.34
CA THR A 106 1.47 18.99 -30.56
C THR A 106 0.15 19.65 -30.98
N TRP A 107 -0.20 19.58 -32.27
CA TRP A 107 -1.49 20.03 -32.78
C TRP A 107 -2.65 19.17 -32.27
N LEU A 108 -2.50 17.84 -32.30
CA LEU A 108 -3.48 16.89 -31.76
C LEU A 108 -3.67 17.03 -30.25
N MET A 109 -2.60 17.29 -29.49
CA MET A 109 -2.69 17.57 -28.05
C MET A 109 -3.49 18.84 -27.73
N GLY A 110 -3.67 19.77 -28.69
CA GLY A 110 -4.51 20.97 -28.54
C GLY A 110 -6.01 20.73 -28.75
N ARG A 111 -6.40 19.51 -29.12
CA ARG A 111 -7.80 19.08 -29.28
C ARG A 111 -8.62 19.34 -28.02
N GLU A 112 -9.93 19.50 -28.16
CA GLU A 112 -10.86 19.59 -27.04
C GLU A 112 -10.83 18.33 -26.15
N TRP A 113 -11.35 18.47 -24.94
CA TRP A 113 -11.45 17.36 -24.00
C TRP A 113 -12.60 16.46 -24.41
N GLU A 114 -12.37 15.15 -24.45
CA GLU A 114 -13.46 14.19 -24.64
C GLU A 114 -14.08 13.83 -23.28
N ASP A 115 -15.37 13.46 -23.29
CA ASP A 115 -16.12 13.14 -22.08
C ASP A 115 -15.47 12.03 -21.23
N HIS A 116 -14.78 11.09 -21.86
CA HIS A 116 -14.06 10.03 -21.14
C HIS A 116 -12.80 10.56 -20.43
N GLU A 117 -12.02 11.45 -21.07
CA GLU A 117 -10.84 12.09 -20.47
C GLU A 117 -11.25 13.00 -19.28
N LEU A 118 -12.39 13.69 -19.40
CA LEU A 118 -12.97 14.51 -18.33
C LEU A 118 -13.39 13.66 -17.13
N ARG A 119 -14.03 12.51 -17.38
CA ARG A 119 -14.45 11.56 -16.33
C ARG A 119 -13.26 10.95 -15.60
N GLU A 120 -12.24 10.49 -16.34
CA GLU A 120 -11.03 9.91 -15.77
C GLU A 120 -10.27 10.89 -14.87
N LYS A 121 -10.19 12.16 -15.29
CA LYS A 121 -9.53 13.20 -14.50
C LYS A 121 -10.44 13.89 -13.48
N LYS A 122 -11.72 13.51 -13.40
CA LYS A 122 -12.76 14.17 -12.59
C LYS A 122 -12.78 15.70 -12.73
N MET A 123 -12.41 16.23 -13.89
CA MET A 123 -12.47 17.66 -14.15
C MET A 123 -13.86 18.01 -14.68
N LYS A 124 -14.43 19.11 -14.19
CA LYS A 124 -15.58 19.72 -14.86
C LYS A 124 -15.08 20.48 -16.09
N ILE A 125 -15.94 20.60 -17.10
CA ILE A 125 -15.64 21.38 -18.32
C ILE A 125 -15.29 22.83 -17.96
N GLU A 126 -15.86 23.36 -16.87
CA GLU A 126 -15.64 24.71 -16.36
C GLU A 126 -14.23 24.94 -15.80
N ASP A 127 -13.63 23.93 -15.17
CA ASP A 127 -12.28 24.01 -14.58
C ASP A 127 -11.17 23.72 -15.60
N ALA A 128 -11.55 23.17 -16.76
CA ALA A 128 -10.62 22.75 -17.79
C ALA A 128 -10.10 23.95 -18.61
N PRO A 129 -8.80 24.00 -18.96
CA PRO A 129 -8.26 25.10 -19.74
C PRO A 129 -8.95 25.19 -21.12
N SER A 130 -9.62 26.31 -21.38
CA SER A 130 -10.36 26.56 -22.61
C SER A 130 -9.45 26.87 -23.82
N THR A 131 -8.24 27.36 -23.56
CA THR A 131 -7.25 27.67 -24.60
C THR A 131 -6.57 26.41 -25.12
N ARG A 132 -6.39 26.32 -26.45
CA ARG A 132 -5.64 25.21 -27.10
C ARG A 132 -4.27 24.97 -26.46
N TRP A 133 -3.52 26.04 -26.19
CA TRP A 133 -2.22 25.96 -25.53
C TRP A 133 -2.30 25.45 -24.09
N GLY A 134 -3.33 25.86 -23.33
CA GLY A 134 -3.55 25.35 -21.99
C GLY A 134 -3.82 23.83 -21.99
N ARG A 135 -4.62 23.34 -22.95
CA ARG A 135 -4.86 21.90 -23.14
C ARG A 135 -3.59 21.14 -23.50
N THR A 136 -2.82 21.64 -24.48
CA THR A 136 -1.53 21.04 -24.86
C THR A 136 -0.58 20.98 -23.68
N LYS A 137 -0.46 22.07 -22.90
CA LYS A 137 0.40 22.12 -21.70
C LYS A 137 -0.04 21.12 -20.63
N SER A 138 -1.33 21.00 -20.35
CA SER A 138 -1.84 20.04 -19.36
C SER A 138 -1.68 18.59 -19.80
N ARG A 139 -1.89 18.29 -21.10
CA ARG A 139 -1.63 16.95 -21.65
C ARG A 139 -0.14 16.61 -21.63
N PHE A 140 0.71 17.54 -22.06
CA PHE A 140 2.16 17.36 -22.03
C PHE A 140 2.70 17.19 -20.60
N GLY A 141 2.18 17.96 -19.63
CA GLY A 141 2.50 17.79 -18.21
C GLY A 141 2.06 16.41 -17.69
N GLY A 142 0.89 15.93 -18.11
CA GLY A 142 0.38 14.60 -17.74
C GLY A 142 1.24 13.42 -18.23
N ILE A 143 2.01 13.59 -19.31
CA ILE A 143 2.96 12.55 -19.77
C ILE A 143 4.03 12.26 -18.72
N PHE A 144 4.52 13.30 -18.05
CA PHE A 144 5.46 13.16 -16.95
C PHE A 144 4.78 12.85 -15.62
N GLY A 145 3.45 12.99 -15.56
CA GLY A 145 2.61 12.69 -14.39
C GLY A 145 2.84 11.27 -13.87
N PHE A 146 3.02 10.29 -14.76
CA PHE A 146 3.33 8.90 -14.39
C PHE A 146 4.52 8.74 -13.42
N PHE A 147 5.53 9.63 -13.50
CA PHE A 147 6.71 9.57 -12.63
C PHE A 147 6.53 10.33 -11.31
N THR A 148 5.50 11.17 -11.22
CA THR A 148 5.30 12.06 -10.07
C THR A 148 4.05 11.77 -9.28
N GLU A 149 2.96 11.34 -9.94
CA GLU A 149 1.65 11.03 -9.37
C GLU A 149 1.61 9.58 -8.86
N PRO A 150 0.72 9.26 -7.90
CA PRO A 150 0.54 7.89 -7.45
C PRO A 150 0.04 6.97 -8.57
N LEU A 151 0.26 5.66 -8.41
CA LEU A 151 -0.10 4.66 -9.41
C LEU A 151 -1.61 4.63 -9.75
N TRP A 152 -2.45 5.06 -8.80
CA TRP A 152 -3.90 5.12 -8.95
C TRP A 152 -4.45 6.52 -8.68
N PRO A 153 -5.46 6.97 -9.45
CA PRO A 153 -6.12 8.27 -9.22
C PRO A 153 -6.89 8.30 -7.90
N GLU A 154 -7.36 7.14 -7.43
CA GLU A 154 -7.95 6.96 -6.11
C GLU A 154 -7.22 5.81 -5.43
N LEU A 155 -6.67 6.08 -4.25
CA LEU A 155 -5.90 5.11 -3.47
C LEU A 155 -6.81 4.13 -2.75
N LEU A 156 -8.00 4.56 -2.33
CA LEU A 156 -8.98 3.71 -1.66
C LEU A 156 -10.27 3.60 -2.47
N PRO A 157 -10.90 2.41 -2.45
CA PRO A 157 -12.19 2.23 -3.09
C PRO A 157 -13.25 3.12 -2.44
N SER A 158 -14.26 3.47 -3.23
CA SER A 158 -15.42 4.20 -2.73
C SER A 158 -16.11 3.40 -1.61
N PRO A 159 -16.54 4.04 -0.53
CA PRO A 159 -17.15 3.31 0.57
C PRO A 159 -18.47 2.64 0.13
N HIS A 160 -18.59 1.32 0.27
CA HIS A 160 -19.76 0.56 -0.17
C HIS A 160 -20.93 0.66 0.83
N PRO A 161 -22.17 0.96 0.40
CA PRO A 161 -23.29 1.29 1.31
C PRO A 161 -23.79 0.13 2.19
N SER A 162 -23.50 -1.13 1.85
CA SER A 162 -24.02 -2.29 2.62
C SER A 162 -23.16 -2.69 3.83
N MET A 163 -21.92 -2.21 3.95
CA MET A 163 -21.05 -2.54 5.08
C MET A 163 -21.04 -1.43 6.14
N PRO A 164 -21.11 -1.75 7.45
CA PRO A 164 -20.97 -0.76 8.51
C PRO A 164 -19.59 -0.09 8.41
N GLN A 165 -19.55 1.17 8.01
CA GLN A 165 -18.31 1.92 7.87
C GLN A 165 -17.96 2.69 9.14
N LYS A 166 -16.66 2.84 9.37
CA LYS A 166 -16.15 3.72 10.41
C LYS A 166 -16.24 5.18 9.91
N PRO A 167 -16.64 6.13 10.77
CA PRO A 167 -16.87 7.51 10.34
C PRO A 167 -15.57 8.29 10.03
N TYR A 168 -14.44 7.88 10.61
CA TYR A 168 -13.14 8.54 10.46
C TYR A 168 -12.11 7.56 9.89
N THR A 169 -11.14 8.10 9.16
CA THR A 169 -10.01 7.33 8.62
C THR A 169 -8.73 7.76 9.34
N LEU A 170 -7.99 6.79 9.87
CA LEU A 170 -6.71 7.00 10.53
C LEU A 170 -5.59 6.42 9.68
N LEU A 171 -4.77 7.29 9.11
CA LEU A 171 -3.59 6.90 8.35
C LEU A 171 -2.41 6.74 9.29
N VAL A 172 -1.74 5.60 9.26
CA VAL A 172 -0.65 5.27 10.18
C VAL A 172 0.60 4.90 9.40
N SER A 173 1.71 5.60 9.67
CA SER A 173 3.03 5.25 9.14
C SER A 173 3.60 4.00 9.83
N ILE A 174 4.44 3.22 9.15
CA ILE A 174 5.08 2.04 9.76
C ILE A 174 6.41 2.42 10.41
N ASP A 175 7.32 2.98 9.62
CA ASP A 175 8.71 3.23 10.02
C ASP A 175 8.81 4.31 11.08
N ASP A 176 9.64 4.02 12.09
CA ASP A 176 9.90 4.84 13.27
C ASP A 176 8.65 5.17 14.10
N LEU A 177 7.45 4.72 13.69
CA LEU A 177 6.19 4.94 14.40
C LEU A 177 5.69 3.67 15.07
N LEU A 178 5.45 2.60 14.31
CA LEU A 178 4.98 1.29 14.81
C LEU A 178 6.14 0.32 15.00
N VAL A 179 7.13 0.38 14.12
CA VAL A 179 8.31 -0.48 14.17
C VAL A 179 9.55 0.35 13.92
N THR A 180 10.69 -0.15 14.37
CA THR A 180 11.99 0.38 13.97
C THR A 180 12.82 -0.77 13.41
N SER A 181 13.49 -0.52 12.30
CA SER A 181 14.33 -1.51 11.63
C SER A 181 15.78 -1.08 11.74
N ILE A 182 16.60 -1.96 12.32
CA ILE A 182 18.04 -1.75 12.52
C ILE A 182 18.76 -2.77 11.65
N TRP A 183 19.79 -2.33 10.93
CA TRP A 183 20.67 -3.22 10.17
C TRP A 183 21.96 -3.50 10.93
N ASP A 184 22.34 -4.78 10.99
CA ASP A 184 23.61 -5.25 11.55
C ASP A 184 24.32 -6.17 10.54
N ARG A 185 25.66 -6.15 10.52
CA ARG A 185 26.47 -6.97 9.61
C ARG A 185 26.32 -8.47 9.89
N GLN A 186 26.12 -8.86 11.15
CA GLN A 186 26.02 -10.28 11.53
C GLN A 186 24.62 -10.86 11.28
N HIS A 187 23.58 -10.06 11.53
CA HIS A 187 22.19 -10.53 11.55
C HIS A 187 21.33 -9.96 10.43
N GLY A 188 21.86 -9.03 9.63
CA GLY A 188 21.11 -8.29 8.62
C GLY A 188 20.08 -7.35 9.24
N TRP A 189 18.96 -7.20 8.55
CA TRP A 189 17.83 -6.38 9.00
C TRP A 189 17.08 -7.04 10.16
N ARG A 190 16.93 -6.31 11.26
CA ARG A 190 16.14 -6.71 12.43
C ARG A 190 15.10 -5.64 12.70
N THR A 191 13.84 -6.05 12.78
CA THR A 191 12.73 -5.14 13.05
C THR A 191 12.22 -5.36 14.47
N ALA A 192 12.21 -4.31 15.28
CA ALA A 192 11.61 -4.30 16.60
C ALA A 192 10.19 -3.70 16.54
N LYS A 193 9.27 -4.26 17.31
CA LYS A 193 7.89 -3.76 17.44
C LYS A 193 7.80 -2.78 18.60
N ARG A 194 7.15 -1.63 18.39
CA ARG A 194 6.94 -0.65 19.44
C ARG A 194 6.01 -1.20 20.53
N PRO A 195 6.33 -0.98 21.82
CA PRO A 195 5.46 -1.43 22.90
C PRO A 195 4.03 -0.92 22.73
N GLY A 196 3.06 -1.83 22.82
CA GLY A 196 1.63 -1.49 22.75
C GLY A 196 1.05 -1.33 21.34
N VAL A 197 1.81 -1.60 20.27
CA VAL A 197 1.30 -1.52 18.88
C VAL A 197 0.08 -2.42 18.64
N ASP A 198 0.13 -3.67 19.09
CA ASP A 198 -0.98 -4.60 18.86
C ASP A 198 -2.26 -4.10 19.53
N TYR A 199 -2.13 -3.62 20.77
CA TYR A 199 -3.23 -3.03 21.53
C TYR A 199 -3.76 -1.76 20.86
N PHE A 200 -2.85 -0.88 20.41
CA PHE A 200 -3.20 0.34 19.70
C PHE A 200 -4.03 0.05 18.44
N LEU A 201 -3.55 -0.83 17.56
CA LEU A 201 -4.23 -1.16 16.31
C LEU A 201 -5.59 -1.82 16.57
N ALA A 202 -5.65 -2.78 17.49
CA ALA A 202 -6.87 -3.51 17.80
C ALA A 202 -7.93 -2.68 18.55
N TYR A 203 -7.50 -1.74 19.39
CA TYR A 203 -8.42 -0.86 20.09
C TYR A 203 -8.93 0.28 19.20
N ILE A 204 -8.04 0.88 18.39
CA ILE A 204 -8.40 2.05 17.58
C ILE A 204 -9.21 1.69 16.33
N SER A 205 -9.09 0.47 15.82
CA SER A 205 -9.89 -0.05 14.69
C SER A 205 -11.40 -0.08 14.99
N GLN A 206 -11.79 -0.05 16.26
CA GLN A 206 -13.19 0.05 16.66
C GLN A 206 -13.79 1.41 16.29
N PHE A 207 -12.99 2.47 16.28
CA PHE A 207 -13.44 3.85 16.06
C PHE A 207 -13.09 4.37 14.66
N PHE A 208 -11.94 3.95 14.12
CA PHE A 208 -11.39 4.45 12.85
C PHE A 208 -11.24 3.35 11.81
N GLU A 209 -11.38 3.71 10.54
CA GLU A 209 -10.84 2.94 9.42
C GLU A 209 -9.31 3.11 9.43
N VAL A 210 -8.59 2.12 9.95
CA VAL A 210 -7.14 2.18 10.06
C VAL A 210 -6.51 1.80 8.72
N VAL A 211 -5.82 2.75 8.10
CA VAL A 211 -5.13 2.55 6.83
C VAL A 211 -3.65 2.71 7.07
N ILE A 212 -2.87 1.68 6.76
CA ILE A 212 -1.42 1.79 6.78
C ILE A 212 -1.02 2.62 5.57
N PHE A 213 -0.31 3.73 5.78
CA PHE A 213 0.25 4.53 4.70
C PHE A 213 1.71 4.81 5.00
N THR A 214 2.60 4.02 4.40
CA THR A 214 4.05 4.10 4.61
C THR A 214 4.78 4.56 3.34
N THR A 215 5.93 5.19 3.52
CA THR A 215 6.84 5.52 2.42
C THR A 215 7.74 4.34 2.05
N GLN A 216 7.68 3.23 2.78
CA GLN A 216 8.37 2.00 2.40
C GLN A 216 7.76 1.35 1.16
N TYR A 217 8.60 0.66 0.39
CA TYR A 217 8.14 -0.14 -0.72
C TYR A 217 7.34 -1.36 -0.25
N ASN A 218 6.45 -1.87 -1.09
CA ASN A 218 5.61 -3.02 -0.74
C ASN A 218 6.44 -4.26 -0.35
N TYR A 219 7.57 -4.50 -1.02
CA TYR A 219 8.41 -5.68 -0.72
C TYR A 219 9.09 -5.62 0.66
N THR A 220 9.29 -4.44 1.26
CA THR A 220 9.81 -4.30 2.63
C THR A 220 8.70 -4.16 3.65
N GLY A 221 7.73 -3.28 3.39
CA GLY A 221 6.64 -2.96 4.32
C GLY A 221 5.52 -4.00 4.36
N GLY A 222 5.23 -4.68 3.25
CA GLY A 222 4.15 -5.68 3.14
C GLY A 222 4.28 -6.80 4.17
N PRO A 223 5.42 -7.51 4.24
CA PRO A 223 5.64 -8.57 5.23
C PRO A 223 5.59 -8.09 6.68
N ILE A 224 5.89 -6.80 6.93
CA ILE A 224 5.77 -6.21 8.27
C ILE A 224 4.30 -5.99 8.62
N ALA A 225 3.52 -5.40 7.70
CA ALA A 225 2.08 -5.19 7.88
C ALA A 225 1.32 -6.51 8.10
N GLU A 226 1.67 -7.55 7.35
CA GLU A 226 1.11 -8.91 7.53
C GLU A 226 1.40 -9.49 8.90
N LYS A 227 2.60 -9.23 9.46
CA LYS A 227 2.94 -9.69 10.81
C LYS A 227 2.26 -8.89 11.92
N LEU A 228 1.92 -7.63 11.66
CA LEU A 228 1.19 -6.77 12.60
C LEU A 228 -0.31 -7.13 12.64
N ASP A 229 -0.88 -7.52 11.51
CA ASP A 229 -2.28 -7.99 11.41
C ASP A 229 -2.37 -9.27 10.56
N PRO A 230 -2.09 -10.45 11.16
CA PRO A 230 -2.07 -11.73 10.44
C PRO A 230 -3.42 -12.14 9.87
N TYR A 231 -4.52 -11.69 10.48
CA TYR A 231 -5.88 -12.07 10.09
C TYR A 231 -6.59 -10.97 9.29
N GLN A 232 -5.92 -9.85 9.01
CA GLN A 232 -6.50 -8.71 8.31
C GLN A 232 -7.80 -8.20 8.99
N PHE A 233 -7.83 -8.23 10.33
CA PHE A 233 -9.02 -7.88 11.11
C PHE A 233 -9.05 -6.38 11.48
N PHE A 234 -7.88 -5.76 11.63
CA PHE A 234 -7.75 -4.38 12.12
C PHE A 234 -7.45 -3.39 11.00
N ILE A 235 -6.69 -3.80 9.98
CA ILE A 235 -6.17 -2.94 8.92
C ILE A 235 -6.87 -3.30 7.60
N PRO A 236 -7.95 -2.64 7.20
CA PRO A 236 -8.62 -2.92 5.92
C PRO A 236 -7.73 -2.66 4.69
N TYR A 237 -6.95 -1.57 4.69
CA TYR A 237 -6.17 -1.14 3.52
C TYR A 237 -4.71 -0.82 3.88
N ARG A 238 -3.81 -1.08 2.91
CA ARG A 238 -2.36 -0.88 3.04
C ARG A 238 -1.84 -0.15 1.80
N LEU A 239 -1.22 1.00 2.03
CA LEU A 239 -0.64 1.89 1.03
C LEU A 239 0.86 2.02 1.28
N PHE A 240 1.64 1.85 0.23
CA PHE A 240 3.11 1.83 0.25
C PHE A 240 3.69 2.98 -0.59
N ARG A 241 5.00 2.93 -0.88
CA ARG A 241 5.72 3.93 -1.70
C ARG A 241 5.03 4.25 -3.02
N ASP A 242 4.42 3.26 -3.67
CA ASP A 242 3.78 3.39 -4.98
C ASP A 242 2.50 4.27 -4.94
N ALA A 243 1.93 4.45 -3.75
CA ALA A 243 0.81 5.35 -3.48
C ALA A 243 1.25 6.77 -3.08
N CYS A 244 2.56 7.01 -2.91
CA CYS A 244 3.10 8.32 -2.57
C CYS A 244 3.41 9.12 -3.84
N ARG A 245 3.17 10.43 -3.78
CA ARG A 245 3.65 11.39 -4.78
C ARG A 245 5.14 11.65 -4.60
N SER A 246 5.86 11.98 -5.68
CA SER A 246 7.24 12.47 -5.60
C SER A 246 7.25 13.98 -5.83
N VAL A 247 7.57 14.76 -4.79
CA VAL A 247 7.68 16.22 -4.88
C VAL A 247 9.12 16.60 -4.52
N ASN A 248 9.83 17.24 -5.47
CA ASN A 248 11.25 17.60 -5.31
C ASN A 248 12.15 16.41 -4.93
N GLY A 249 11.81 15.21 -5.40
CA GLY A 249 12.54 13.97 -5.10
C GLY A 249 12.19 13.34 -3.74
N GLN A 250 11.31 13.95 -2.94
CA GLN A 250 10.88 13.40 -1.65
C GLN A 250 9.52 12.68 -1.75
N PRO A 251 9.31 11.56 -1.01
CA PRO A 251 8.00 10.95 -0.85
C PRO A 251 7.05 11.91 -0.14
N VAL A 252 5.87 12.11 -0.73
CA VAL A 252 4.80 12.88 -0.12
C VAL A 252 3.50 12.07 -0.18
N LYS A 253 2.80 12.02 0.95
CA LYS A 253 1.49 11.40 1.13
C LYS A 253 0.42 12.44 0.88
N ASP A 254 -0.03 12.55 -0.36
CA ASP A 254 -1.08 13.49 -0.73
C ASP A 254 -2.46 12.88 -0.46
N LEU A 255 -3.17 13.45 0.52
CA LEU A 255 -4.46 12.95 1.00
C LEU A 255 -5.59 13.17 0.02
N THR A 256 -5.40 14.05 -0.97
CA THR A 256 -6.38 14.33 -2.02
C THR A 256 -6.76 13.08 -2.82
N TYR A 257 -5.82 12.14 -2.96
CA TYR A 257 -6.00 10.89 -3.69
C TYR A 257 -6.66 9.79 -2.84
N LEU A 258 -6.88 10.00 -1.54
CA LEU A 258 -7.39 8.96 -0.64
C LEU A 258 -8.86 8.58 -0.89
N ASN A 259 -9.62 9.43 -1.60
CA ASN A 259 -11.07 9.26 -1.80
C ASN A 259 -11.84 9.18 -0.46
N ARG A 260 -11.48 10.07 0.47
CA ARG A 260 -12.13 10.26 1.78
C ARG A 260 -12.30 11.75 2.04
N ASP A 261 -13.25 12.09 2.91
CA ASP A 261 -13.47 13.46 3.34
C ASP A 261 -12.34 13.92 4.28
N LEU A 262 -11.56 14.92 3.86
CA LEU A 262 -10.42 15.43 4.62
C LEU A 262 -10.81 15.98 6.00
N SER A 263 -12.05 16.39 6.22
CA SER A 263 -12.52 16.79 7.56
C SER A 263 -12.57 15.63 8.57
N LYS A 264 -12.44 14.38 8.09
CA LYS A 264 -12.52 13.14 8.88
C LYS A 264 -11.29 12.24 8.74
N VAL A 265 -10.20 12.77 8.17
CA VAL A 265 -8.93 12.05 7.99
C VAL A 265 -7.90 12.58 8.97
N ILE A 266 -7.19 11.67 9.65
CA ILE A 266 -6.06 12.00 10.53
C ILE A 266 -4.86 11.18 10.09
N VAL A 267 -3.69 11.80 9.99
CA VAL A 267 -2.42 11.13 9.67
C VAL A 267 -1.52 11.10 10.89
N LEU A 268 -1.04 9.91 11.26
CA LEU A 268 0.04 9.73 12.23
C LEU A 268 1.33 9.43 11.46
N ASP A 269 2.28 10.35 11.55
CA ASP A 269 3.60 10.20 10.94
C ASP A 269 4.68 10.67 11.89
N THR A 270 5.93 10.35 11.57
CA THR A 270 7.12 10.80 12.31
C THR A 270 7.90 11.87 11.56
N HIS A 271 7.56 12.06 10.28
CA HIS A 271 8.27 12.90 9.33
C HIS A 271 7.33 13.96 8.76
N PRO A 272 7.51 15.25 9.09
CA PRO A 272 6.64 16.32 8.60
C PRO A 272 6.69 16.48 7.07
N GLU A 273 7.80 16.11 6.44
CA GLU A 273 7.97 16.17 4.98
C GLU A 273 6.99 15.25 4.24
N HIS A 274 6.60 14.13 4.82
CA HIS A 274 5.66 13.20 4.19
C HIS A 274 4.26 13.79 4.07
N VAL A 275 3.89 14.71 4.96
CA VAL A 275 2.55 15.32 5.05
C VAL A 275 2.55 16.80 4.68
N ALA A 276 3.61 17.27 4.04
CA ALA A 276 3.76 18.64 3.56
C ALA A 276 2.54 19.25 2.82
N PRO A 277 1.75 18.51 2.01
CA PRO A 277 0.62 19.08 1.28
C PRO A 277 -0.62 19.29 2.16
N GLN A 278 -0.79 18.56 3.26
CA GLN A 278 -1.92 18.69 4.20
C GLN A 278 -1.44 18.60 5.67
N PRO A 279 -0.65 19.57 6.16
CA PRO A 279 -0.15 19.55 7.53
C PRO A 279 -1.27 19.63 8.58
N GLU A 280 -2.41 20.25 8.25
CA GLU A 280 -3.55 20.43 9.15
C GLU A 280 -4.26 19.12 9.54
N ASN A 281 -4.02 18.04 8.79
CA ASN A 281 -4.55 16.72 9.05
C ASN A 281 -3.54 15.80 9.76
N ALA A 282 -2.33 16.28 10.03
CA ALA A 282 -1.24 15.46 10.50
C ALA A 282 -0.91 15.67 11.98
N ILE A 283 -0.59 14.57 12.65
CA ILE A 283 0.01 14.54 13.98
C ILE A 283 1.41 13.97 13.81
N ILE A 284 2.41 14.81 14.06
CA ILE A 284 3.82 14.41 14.00
C ILE A 284 4.26 13.91 15.36
N LEU A 285 4.55 12.61 15.45
CA LEU A 285 5.04 11.97 16.65
C LEU A 285 6.58 11.88 16.64
N PRO A 286 7.22 11.89 17.81
CA PRO A 286 8.65 11.65 17.89
C PRO A 286 8.97 10.23 17.38
N LYS A 287 10.07 10.12 16.65
CA LYS A 287 10.59 8.84 16.16
C LYS A 287 10.91 7.92 17.32
N TRP A 288 10.47 6.67 17.21
CA TRP A 288 10.76 5.64 18.19
C TRP A 288 12.07 4.93 17.85
N THR A 289 13.05 5.05 18.74
CA THR A 289 14.41 4.51 18.55
C THR A 289 14.59 3.08 19.07
N GLY A 290 13.51 2.38 19.40
CA GLY A 290 13.57 1.01 19.93
C GLY A 290 13.50 0.88 21.45
N ASP A 291 13.25 1.97 22.20
CA ASP A 291 13.15 1.90 23.67
C ASP A 291 11.93 1.05 24.10
N PRO A 292 12.10 -0.05 24.85
CA PRO A 292 11.01 -0.90 25.33
C PRO A 292 10.14 -0.23 26.41
N ARG A 293 10.59 0.87 27.01
CA ARG A 293 9.83 1.64 28.01
C ARG A 293 8.96 2.72 27.40
N ASP A 294 9.01 2.90 26.08
CA ASP A 294 8.18 3.87 25.39
C ASP A 294 6.69 3.60 25.64
N LYS A 295 5.96 4.66 25.98
CA LYS A 295 4.50 4.64 26.13
C LYS A 295 3.82 5.65 25.21
N GLY A 296 4.56 6.29 24.29
CA GLY A 296 4.05 7.38 23.48
C GLY A 296 2.85 6.97 22.63
N LEU A 297 2.90 5.78 22.01
CA LEU A 297 1.81 5.28 21.17
C LEU A 297 0.53 4.99 21.98
N VAL A 298 0.66 4.35 23.14
CA VAL A 298 -0.47 4.04 24.02
C VAL A 298 -1.05 5.30 24.65
N ALA A 299 -0.19 6.27 25.00
CA ALA A 299 -0.61 7.55 25.55
C ALA A 299 -1.44 8.39 24.57
N MET A 300 -1.37 8.08 23.26
CA MET A 300 -2.18 8.75 22.24
C MET A 300 -3.61 8.23 22.12
N ILE A 301 -3.88 7.02 22.64
CA ILE A 301 -5.19 6.38 22.55
C ILE A 301 -6.32 7.25 23.13
N PRO A 302 -6.22 7.82 24.35
CA PRO A 302 -7.30 8.61 24.94
C PRO A 302 -7.72 9.81 24.07
N PHE A 303 -6.76 10.45 23.42
CA PHE A 303 -7.01 11.57 22.52
C PHE A 303 -7.77 11.14 21.27
N LEU A 304 -7.28 10.11 20.57
CA LEU A 304 -7.92 9.61 19.34
C LEU A 304 -9.29 8.98 19.64
N GLU A 305 -9.40 8.24 20.74
CA GLU A 305 -10.65 7.68 21.26
C GLU A 305 -11.70 8.78 21.46
N SER A 306 -11.31 9.92 22.04
CA SER A 306 -12.23 11.04 22.26
C SER A 306 -12.82 11.59 20.96
N ILE A 307 -12.03 11.68 19.89
CA ILE A 307 -12.49 12.10 18.57
C ILE A 307 -13.50 11.08 18.02
N GLY A 308 -13.20 9.79 18.14
CA GLY A 308 -14.10 8.71 17.72
C GLY A 308 -15.42 8.67 18.50
N ILE A 309 -15.40 9.00 19.79
CA ILE A 309 -16.58 9.02 20.67
C ILE A 309 -17.45 10.25 20.41
N PHE A 310 -16.86 11.46 20.45
CA PHE A 310 -17.61 12.72 20.31
C PHE A 310 -18.03 13.02 18.87
N LYS A 311 -17.37 12.39 17.89
CA LYS A 311 -17.68 12.50 16.46
C LYS A 311 -17.81 13.97 15.98
N PRO A 312 -16.75 14.78 16.12
CA PRO A 312 -16.76 16.17 15.67
C PRO A 312 -16.93 16.24 14.13
N PRO A 313 -17.61 17.26 13.60
CA PRO A 313 -17.81 17.39 12.15
C PRO A 313 -16.50 17.59 11.38
N ASP A 314 -15.51 18.26 11.97
CA ASP A 314 -14.19 18.50 11.40
C ASP A 314 -13.10 18.29 12.47
N VAL A 315 -12.09 17.49 12.16
CA VAL A 315 -10.98 17.19 13.06
C VAL A 315 -9.90 18.28 13.05
N ARG A 316 -9.74 19.04 11.96
CA ARG A 316 -8.61 19.97 11.76
C ARG A 316 -8.53 21.07 12.83
N PRO A 317 -9.64 21.74 13.25
CA PRO A 317 -9.58 22.73 14.32
C PRO A 317 -9.17 22.13 15.68
N ILE A 318 -9.48 20.86 15.90
CA ILE A 318 -9.07 20.14 17.11
C ILE A 318 -7.57 19.90 17.07
N LEU A 319 -7.04 19.41 15.94
CA LEU A 319 -5.61 19.18 15.76
C LEU A 319 -4.80 20.48 15.92
N GLU A 320 -5.27 21.57 15.33
CA GLU A 320 -4.65 22.90 15.44
C GLU A 320 -4.53 23.37 16.90
N ALA A 321 -5.54 23.11 17.73
CA ALA A 321 -5.51 23.50 19.15
C ALA A 321 -4.39 22.82 19.97
N TYR A 322 -3.93 21.65 19.52
CA TYR A 322 -2.82 20.91 20.12
C TYR A 322 -1.52 20.99 19.32
N HIS A 323 -1.47 21.77 18.25
CA HIS A 323 -0.27 21.93 17.43
C HIS A 323 0.90 22.47 18.29
N GLY A 324 2.07 21.84 18.17
CA GLY A 324 3.28 22.19 18.93
C GLY A 324 3.26 21.83 20.42
N LYS A 325 2.23 21.12 20.92
CA LYS A 325 2.13 20.66 22.31
C LYS A 325 2.28 19.14 22.39
N ASP A 326 2.60 18.65 23.59
CA ASP A 326 2.53 17.21 23.89
C ASP A 326 1.05 16.81 24.04
N ILE A 327 0.48 16.26 22.95
CA ILE A 327 -0.95 15.96 22.84
C ILE A 327 -1.43 15.04 23.98
N PRO A 328 -0.77 13.89 24.26
CA PRO A 328 -1.14 13.03 25.38
C PRO A 328 -1.22 13.76 26.73
N LEU A 329 -0.21 14.57 27.07
CA LEU A 329 -0.15 15.23 28.38
C LEU A 329 -1.19 16.33 28.50
N GLU A 330 -1.35 17.18 27.49
CA GLU A 330 -2.33 18.27 27.49
C GLU A 330 -3.76 17.73 27.48
N TYR A 331 -4.02 16.67 26.72
CA TYR A 331 -5.32 16.01 26.72
C TYR A 331 -5.64 15.39 28.09
N ALA A 332 -4.68 14.72 28.73
CA ALA A 332 -4.87 14.13 30.06
C ALA A 332 -5.20 15.19 31.12
N LYS A 333 -4.57 16.37 31.06
CA LYS A 333 -4.92 17.51 31.94
C LYS A 333 -6.36 17.96 31.71
N LYS A 334 -6.75 18.14 30.44
CA LYS A 334 -8.10 18.57 30.07
C LYS A 334 -9.16 17.56 30.49
N GLU A 335 -8.89 16.26 30.32
CA GLU A 335 -9.76 15.17 30.78
C GLU A 335 -9.94 15.20 32.31
N ALA A 336 -8.85 15.38 33.06
CA ALA A 336 -8.91 15.50 34.52
C ALA A 336 -9.71 16.73 34.99
N GLU A 337 -9.58 17.87 34.31
CA GLU A 337 -10.37 19.07 34.59
C GLU A 337 -11.87 18.86 34.29
N MET A 338 -12.20 18.25 33.14
CA MET A 338 -13.57 17.92 32.78
C MET A 338 -14.20 16.96 33.79
N LYS A 339 -13.44 15.96 34.24
CA LYS A 339 -13.88 15.02 35.28
C LYS A 339 -14.10 15.72 36.63
N ARG A 340 -13.20 16.61 37.05
CA ARG A 340 -13.36 17.39 38.29
C ARG A 340 -14.63 18.24 38.25
N LYS A 341 -14.86 18.98 37.15
CA LYS A 341 -16.09 19.78 36.96
C LYS A 341 -17.34 18.90 37.03
N HIS A 342 -17.33 17.73 36.38
CA HIS A 342 -18.45 16.79 36.44
C HIS A 342 -18.76 16.33 37.88
N ILE A 343 -17.73 16.04 38.67
CA ILE A 343 -17.87 15.65 40.09
C ILE A 343 -18.41 16.83 40.91
N GLU A 344 -17.87 18.03 40.72
CA GLU A 344 -18.34 19.24 41.42
C GLU A 344 -19.80 19.56 41.11
N ASP A 345 -20.22 19.45 39.85
CA ASP A 345 -21.60 19.67 39.44
C ASP A 345 -22.53 18.59 40.00
N TRP A 346 -22.09 17.33 40.03
CA TRP A 346 -22.81 16.25 40.69
C TRP A 346 -22.97 16.50 42.20
N GLU A 347 -21.92 16.94 42.88
CA GLU A 347 -21.98 17.27 44.31
C GLU A 347 -22.88 18.48 44.58
N LYS A 348 -22.83 19.52 43.75
CA LYS A 348 -23.73 20.68 43.85
C LYS A 348 -25.18 20.27 43.66
N ASN A 349 -25.47 19.47 42.64
CA ASN A 349 -26.83 18.98 42.38
C ASN A 349 -27.33 18.07 43.51
N ARG A 350 -26.46 17.23 44.09
CA ARG A 350 -26.77 16.41 45.26
C ARG A 350 -27.07 17.26 46.50
N LYS A 351 -26.30 18.32 46.75
CA LYS A 351 -26.54 19.26 47.86
C LYS A 351 -27.78 20.12 47.64
N GLY A 352 -28.08 20.51 46.41
CA GLY A 352 -29.29 21.26 46.03
C GLY A 352 -30.57 20.46 46.24
N PHE A 353 -30.55 19.15 45.98
CA PHE A 353 -31.69 18.26 46.24
C PHE A 353 -31.91 17.98 47.74
N SER A 354 -30.87 18.14 48.57
CA SER A 354 -30.92 17.97 50.03
C SER A 354 -31.43 19.19 50.79
N ALA A 355 -31.45 20.38 50.19
CA ALA A 355 -31.82 21.62 50.87
C ALA A 355 -33.33 21.96 50.78
N GLY A 356 -34.09 21.32 49.88
CA GLY A 356 -35.50 21.62 49.63
C GLY A 356 -36.46 20.41 49.59
N SER A 357 -35.96 19.18 49.82
CA SER A 357 -36.78 17.97 49.83
C SER A 357 -36.78 17.36 51.22
N PHE A 358 -37.91 17.45 51.94
CA PHE A 358 -38.16 16.67 53.15
C PHE A 358 -38.12 15.18 52.77
N THR A 359 -36.97 14.54 52.91
CA THR A 359 -36.79 13.12 52.62
C THR A 359 -37.56 12.29 53.64
N LEU A 360 -38.69 11.72 53.21
CA LEU A 360 -39.59 10.79 53.93
C LEU A 360 -38.86 9.58 54.57
N SER A 361 -37.64 9.29 54.15
CA SER A 361 -36.76 8.26 54.72
C SER A 361 -36.25 8.57 56.13
N SER A 362 -36.31 9.82 56.60
CA SER A 362 -35.96 10.17 57.99
C SER A 362 -37.12 10.03 58.99
N LEU A 363 -38.34 9.76 58.52
CA LEU A 363 -39.55 9.65 59.35
C LEU A 363 -39.99 8.18 59.58
N PHE A 364 -39.59 7.27 58.69
CA PHE A 364 -39.66 5.82 58.92
C PHE A 364 -38.26 5.32 59.28
N GLY A 365 -37.99 5.18 60.58
CA GLY A 365 -36.69 4.86 61.18
C GLY A 365 -36.04 3.54 60.73
N GLY A 366 -35.67 3.43 59.46
CA GLY A 366 -34.86 2.35 58.91
C GLY A 366 -33.40 2.77 58.88
N SER A 367 -32.61 2.21 59.79
CA SER A 367 -31.14 2.24 59.76
C SER A 367 -30.64 1.66 58.44
N SER A 368 -30.52 2.51 57.42
CA SER A 368 -29.92 2.15 56.15
C SER A 368 -28.52 2.73 56.18
N GLN A 369 -27.55 1.84 56.41
CA GLN A 369 -26.15 2.00 56.09
C GLN A 369 -26.08 2.71 54.74
N ALA A 370 -25.78 4.01 54.77
CA ALA A 370 -25.85 4.86 53.60
C ALA A 370 -24.73 4.45 52.66
N ASN A 371 -25.01 3.47 51.79
CA ASN A 371 -24.26 3.21 50.58
C ASN A 371 -24.30 4.51 49.78
N ALA A 372 -23.30 5.37 49.97
CA ALA A 372 -23.11 6.54 49.14
C ALA A 372 -23.13 6.04 47.70
N SER A 373 -24.11 6.48 46.90
CA SER A 373 -24.16 6.13 45.49
C SER A 373 -22.80 6.46 44.86
N PRO A 374 -22.18 5.52 44.14
CA PRO A 374 -20.88 5.76 43.53
C PRO A 374 -20.99 6.98 42.61
N ILE A 375 -19.92 7.78 42.55
CA ILE A 375 -19.81 8.93 41.65
C ILE A 375 -20.19 8.46 40.24
N PRO A 376 -21.13 9.14 39.54
CA PRO A 376 -21.52 8.72 38.21
C PRO A 376 -20.32 8.81 37.26
N LEU A 377 -20.16 7.78 36.43
CA LEU A 377 -19.15 7.77 35.39
C LEU A 377 -19.44 8.88 34.38
N THR A 378 -18.41 9.58 33.94
CA THR A 378 -18.54 10.55 32.85
C THR A 378 -18.95 9.84 31.55
N TYR A 379 -19.57 10.55 30.62
CA TYR A 379 -19.98 9.98 29.33
C TYR A 379 -18.81 9.29 28.59
N LEU A 380 -17.64 9.93 28.61
CA LEU A 380 -16.42 9.38 28.02
C LEU A 380 -15.97 8.08 28.71
N GLU A 381 -16.02 8.02 30.04
CA GLU A 381 -15.66 6.81 30.79
C GLU A 381 -16.63 5.65 30.54
N GLN A 382 -17.94 5.94 30.43
CA GLN A 382 -18.94 4.93 30.09
C GLN A 382 -18.65 4.33 28.71
N LYS A 383 -18.38 5.18 27.72
CA LYS A 383 -18.04 4.75 26.35
C LYS A 383 -16.70 4.03 26.28
N ARG A 384 -15.71 4.44 27.06
CA ARG A 384 -14.44 3.73 27.18
C ARG A 384 -14.62 2.32 27.74
N HIS A 385 -15.47 2.17 28.76
CA HIS A 385 -15.77 0.86 29.34
C HIS A 385 -16.44 -0.07 28.32
N GLU A 386 -17.42 0.44 27.56
CA GLU A 386 -18.06 -0.28 26.45
C GLU A 386 -17.03 -0.74 25.40
N ALA A 387 -16.15 0.16 24.95
CA ALA A 387 -15.09 -0.17 23.98
C ALA A 387 -14.07 -1.18 24.53
N GLN A 388 -13.75 -1.13 25.83
CA GLN A 388 -12.87 -2.12 26.45
C GLN A 388 -13.51 -3.51 26.57
N LEU A 389 -14.82 -3.57 26.79
CA LEU A 389 -15.56 -4.84 26.75
C LEU A 389 -15.55 -5.40 25.33
N GLN A 390 -15.87 -4.57 24.33
CA GLN A 390 -15.82 -4.96 22.93
C GLN A 390 -14.43 -5.47 22.51
N TYR A 391 -13.36 -4.77 22.92
CA TYR A 391 -11.99 -5.24 22.69
C TYR A 391 -11.75 -6.65 23.25
N LYS A 392 -12.19 -6.92 24.48
CA LYS A 392 -12.02 -8.24 25.11
C LYS A 392 -12.81 -9.32 24.39
N GLU A 393 -14.03 -9.00 23.95
CA GLU A 393 -14.87 -9.90 23.15
C GLU A 393 -14.21 -10.23 21.81
N ASP A 394 -13.68 -9.23 21.10
CA ASP A 394 -12.97 -9.42 19.83
C ASP A 394 -11.72 -10.29 20.00
N GLN A 395 -10.93 -10.05 21.07
CA GLN A 395 -9.76 -10.87 21.38
C GLN A 395 -10.14 -12.32 21.72
N ALA A 396 -11.22 -12.52 22.48
CA ALA A 396 -11.73 -13.86 22.78
C ALA A 396 -12.22 -14.57 21.52
N PHE A 397 -12.88 -13.84 20.60
CA PHE A 397 -13.34 -14.36 19.32
C PHE A 397 -12.19 -14.79 18.42
N LEU A 398 -11.14 -13.96 18.30
CA LEU A 398 -9.93 -14.29 17.54
C LEU A 398 -9.22 -15.51 18.12
N LEU A 399 -9.12 -15.60 19.45
CA LEU A 399 -8.50 -16.75 20.10
C LEU A 399 -9.30 -18.04 19.89
N ALA A 400 -10.62 -17.97 20.01
CA ALA A 400 -11.51 -19.13 19.84
C ALA A 400 -11.53 -19.67 18.40
N ASN A 401 -11.32 -18.81 17.40
CA ASN A 401 -11.39 -19.17 15.98
C ASN A 401 -10.03 -19.22 15.27
N LYS A 402 -8.94 -19.12 16.02
CA LYS A 402 -7.57 -19.05 15.49
C LYS A 402 -7.27 -20.15 14.46
N ASP A 403 -7.56 -21.40 14.79
CA ASP A 403 -7.26 -22.54 13.92
C ASP A 403 -8.05 -22.50 12.60
N ASN A 404 -9.29 -21.99 12.65
CA ASN A 404 -10.11 -21.81 11.45
C ASN A 404 -9.52 -20.73 10.55
N PHE A 405 -9.07 -19.62 11.13
CA PHE A 405 -8.43 -18.54 10.36
C PHE A 405 -7.13 -19.00 9.72
N GLU A 406 -6.27 -19.68 10.47
CA GLU A 406 -5.01 -20.21 9.93
C GLU A 406 -5.26 -21.20 8.78
N ARG A 407 -6.28 -22.06 8.90
CA ARG A 407 -6.68 -22.96 7.82
C ARG A 407 -7.14 -22.21 6.57
N LEU A 408 -8.01 -21.21 6.73
CA LEU A 408 -8.51 -20.40 5.61
C LEU A 408 -7.38 -19.65 4.92
N ILE A 409 -6.48 -19.03 5.68
CA ILE A 409 -5.31 -18.33 5.14
C ILE A 409 -4.43 -19.29 4.34
N LYS A 410 -4.19 -20.50 4.85
CA LYS A 410 -3.39 -21.50 4.13
C LYS A 410 -4.08 -21.97 2.85
N GLU A 411 -5.38 -22.22 2.89
CA GLU A 411 -6.16 -22.59 1.70
C GLU A 411 -6.12 -21.48 0.64
N ASP A 412 -6.22 -20.21 1.04
CA ASP A 412 -6.12 -19.05 0.15
C ASP A 412 -4.70 -18.89 -0.43
N GLN A 413 -3.66 -19.06 0.39
CA GLN A 413 -2.26 -19.06 -0.07
C GLN A 413 -1.99 -20.18 -1.08
N GLU A 414 -2.52 -21.37 -0.86
CA GLU A 414 -2.40 -22.48 -1.81
C GLU A 414 -3.18 -22.22 -3.10
N ALA A 415 -4.36 -21.59 -3.02
CA ALA A 415 -5.14 -21.18 -4.19
C ALA A 415 -4.38 -20.13 -5.01
N MET A 416 -3.90 -19.07 -4.36
CA MET A 416 -3.09 -18.02 -4.99
C MET A 416 -1.81 -18.59 -5.61
N ALA A 417 -1.11 -19.49 -4.90
CA ALA A 417 0.08 -20.15 -5.44
C ALA A 417 -0.25 -21.01 -6.67
N LYS A 418 -1.40 -21.68 -6.70
CA LYS A 418 -1.87 -22.44 -7.88
C LYS A 418 -2.23 -21.51 -9.04
N GLU A 419 -2.79 -20.34 -8.80
CA GLU A 419 -3.08 -19.35 -9.84
C GLU A 419 -1.79 -18.75 -10.43
N LEU A 420 -0.82 -18.43 -9.56
CA LEU A 420 0.49 -17.92 -9.96
C LEU A 420 1.32 -18.99 -10.69
N ALA A 421 1.29 -20.24 -10.23
CA ALA A 421 1.97 -21.36 -10.88
C ALA A 421 1.25 -21.82 -12.15
N GLY A 422 -0.06 -21.59 -12.25
CA GLY A 422 -0.94 -22.19 -13.25
C GLY A 422 -1.06 -21.44 -14.58
N GLY A 423 -0.59 -20.20 -14.72
CA GLY A 423 -0.80 -19.51 -16.00
C GLY A 423 -0.26 -18.11 -16.22
N THR A 424 0.47 -17.48 -15.30
CA THR A 424 0.82 -16.05 -15.46
C THR A 424 2.07 -15.81 -16.31
N PHE A 425 3.03 -16.74 -16.40
CA PHE A 425 4.23 -16.50 -17.22
C PHE A 425 4.00 -16.79 -18.71
N TRP A 426 3.40 -17.93 -19.06
CA TRP A 426 3.18 -18.32 -20.46
C TRP A 426 1.98 -17.60 -21.09
N ASN A 427 0.87 -17.39 -20.38
CA ASN A 427 -0.26 -16.64 -20.95
C ASN A 427 0.04 -15.13 -21.07
N ALA A 428 0.89 -14.56 -20.19
CA ALA A 428 1.31 -13.16 -20.32
C ALA A 428 2.29 -12.95 -21.48
N ILE A 429 3.19 -13.91 -21.73
CA ILE A 429 4.04 -13.91 -22.93
C ILE A 429 3.16 -14.11 -24.18
N GLU A 430 2.16 -14.99 -24.14
CA GLU A 430 1.25 -15.21 -25.25
C GLU A 430 0.42 -13.97 -25.57
N THR A 431 -0.11 -13.24 -24.57
CA THR A 431 -0.84 -11.98 -24.77
C THR A 431 0.04 -10.78 -25.15
N MET A 432 1.35 -10.82 -24.83
CA MET A 432 2.30 -9.77 -25.21
C MET A 432 2.92 -10.02 -26.60
N VAL A 433 3.03 -11.27 -27.03
CA VAL A 433 3.55 -11.68 -28.35
C VAL A 433 2.44 -11.76 -29.41
N LEU A 434 1.23 -12.15 -29.02
CA LEU A 434 0.04 -12.20 -29.88
C LEU A 434 -0.97 -11.19 -29.31
N GLY A 435 -0.96 -9.97 -29.85
CA GLY A 435 -1.85 -8.90 -29.42
C GLY A 435 -3.31 -9.36 -29.24
N ALA A 436 -3.96 -8.80 -28.20
CA ALA A 436 -5.28 -9.20 -27.72
C ALA A 436 -6.32 -9.47 -28.85
N PRO A 437 -7.10 -10.56 -28.78
CA PRO A 437 -8.23 -10.73 -29.69
C PRO A 437 -9.35 -9.72 -29.34
N PRO A 438 -10.13 -9.28 -30.34
CA PRO A 438 -11.12 -8.23 -30.15
C PRO A 438 -12.26 -8.69 -29.25
N LYS A 439 -12.74 -7.78 -28.40
CA LYS A 439 -13.96 -7.94 -27.59
C LYS A 439 -15.12 -8.31 -28.51
N LYS A 440 -15.75 -9.46 -28.28
CA LYS A 440 -17.07 -9.77 -28.85
C LYS A 440 -18.14 -9.22 -27.92
N ASP A 441 -19.00 -8.38 -28.49
CA ASP A 441 -20.19 -7.85 -27.84
C ASP A 441 -21.13 -8.99 -27.40
N MET A 442 -21.51 -9.00 -26.12
CA MET A 442 -22.60 -9.83 -25.61
C MET A 442 -23.90 -9.03 -25.69
N THR A 443 -24.65 -9.21 -26.78
CA THR A 443 -26.08 -8.89 -26.82
C THR A 443 -26.89 -10.05 -26.20
N PRO A 444 -27.99 -9.78 -25.48
CA PRO A 444 -28.70 -10.78 -24.70
C PRO A 444 -29.64 -11.60 -25.59
N SER A 445 -29.43 -12.92 -25.67
CA SER A 445 -30.36 -13.84 -26.33
C SER A 445 -31.43 -14.34 -25.34
N SER A 446 -32.64 -13.87 -25.55
CA SER A 446 -33.95 -14.50 -25.31
C SER A 446 -33.96 -15.92 -24.70
N GLN A 447 -34.58 -16.08 -23.52
CA GLN A 447 -35.16 -17.36 -23.09
C GLN A 447 -36.68 -17.26 -23.14
N SER A 448 -37.29 -18.05 -24.04
CA SER A 448 -38.71 -18.32 -24.08
C SER A 448 -39.08 -19.40 -23.05
N SER A 449 -40.10 -19.10 -22.25
CA SER A 449 -41.16 -19.99 -21.75
C SER A 449 -40.91 -21.51 -21.75
N LYS A 450 -41.01 -22.14 -20.58
CA LYS A 450 -42.15 -23.01 -20.22
C LYS A 450 -42.00 -23.66 -18.83
N ASP A 451 -43.16 -23.82 -18.22
CA ASP A 451 -43.56 -24.78 -17.18
C ASP A 451 -43.25 -24.47 -15.70
N ALA A 452 -44.26 -23.89 -15.05
CA ALA A 452 -44.53 -23.99 -13.62
C ALA A 452 -45.81 -24.80 -13.40
N PRO A 453 -45.89 -25.69 -12.40
CA PRO A 453 -47.15 -26.12 -11.83
C PRO A 453 -47.45 -25.35 -10.54
N SER A 454 -48.66 -24.80 -10.52
CA SER A 454 -49.36 -24.17 -9.41
C SER A 454 -49.68 -25.13 -8.27
N THR A 455 -49.60 -24.67 -7.02
CA THR A 455 -50.46 -25.17 -5.92
C THR A 455 -50.62 -24.13 -4.81
N SER A 456 -51.79 -23.49 -4.85
CA SER A 456 -52.66 -22.96 -3.78
C SER A 456 -52.16 -22.86 -2.32
N VAL A 457 -52.32 -21.65 -1.79
CA VAL A 457 -52.54 -21.27 -0.38
C VAL A 457 -53.85 -21.87 0.16
N PRO A 458 -53.95 -22.10 1.48
CA PRO A 458 -55.12 -21.58 2.18
C PRO A 458 -54.74 -20.74 3.40
N ALA A 459 -55.55 -19.71 3.63
CA ALA A 459 -55.53 -18.82 4.76
C ALA A 459 -56.29 -19.41 5.96
N ALA A 460 -55.76 -19.17 7.17
CA ALA A 460 -56.42 -19.06 8.49
C ALA A 460 -55.26 -19.01 9.50
N GLY A 461 -55.13 -18.05 10.42
CA GLY A 461 -56.13 -17.41 11.25
C GLY A 461 -55.82 -17.79 12.70
N ALA A 462 -55.13 -16.91 13.42
CA ALA A 462 -55.13 -16.69 14.89
C ALA A 462 -54.03 -15.67 15.23
#